data_AF-A0A920TTL4-F1
#
_entry.id   AF-A0A920TTL4-F1
#
_cell.length_a   1.000
_cell.length_b   1.000
_cell.length_c   1.000
_cell.angle_alpha   90.00
_cell.angle_beta   90.00
_cell.angle_gamma   90.00
#
_symmetry.space_group_name_H-M   'P 1'
#
loop_
_entity.id
_entity.type
_entity.pdbx_description
1 polymer ?
#
loop_
_entity_poly.entity_id
_entity_poly.type
_entity_poly.pdbx_seq_one_letter_code
_entity_poly.pdbx_strand_id
1 'polypeptide(L)'
;MGVDVTGLADSIRDLRGPVDLSRSLGGGSDDIGDVSWNMPTVTLSYPSNMSGGPGHNWANGIAMATPIAHKGAVAGARVQARTLLDLFLDGETVEAAWTYFNDVQTAETVYTPFISPTDQPAIWLNEGIMARWRPEMRPYYYDSTRFSTYLEQLGIEYPTIRTRPVSEEDAPVGGVPGGF
;
A
#
# COMPACT_ATOMS: atom_id res chain seq x y z
N MET A 1 6.49 25.06 5.82
CA MET A 1 5.50 25.36 4.75
C MET A 1 4.18 25.95 5.29
N GLY A 2 4.09 26.39 6.56
CA GLY A 2 2.87 27.05 7.07
C GLY A 2 1.59 26.19 7.03
N VAL A 3 1.74 24.86 6.94
CA VAL A 3 0.65 23.90 6.94
C VAL A 3 0.54 23.31 8.33
N ASP A 4 -0.68 23.12 8.81
CA ASP A 4 -0.93 22.45 10.08
C ASP A 4 -0.38 21.02 10.06
N VAL A 5 0.29 20.63 11.14
CA VAL A 5 0.83 19.28 11.29
C VAL A 5 -0.31 18.35 11.67
N THR A 6 -0.92 17.74 10.66
CA THR A 6 -1.91 16.68 10.84
C THR A 6 -1.21 15.32 10.83
N GLY A 7 -1.35 14.57 11.92
CA GLY A 7 -0.79 13.21 12.06
C GLY A 7 -1.50 12.17 11.19
N LEU A 8 -1.18 10.89 11.42
CA LEU A 8 -1.94 9.79 10.84
C LEU A 8 -3.36 9.76 11.43
N ALA A 9 -4.31 9.24 10.65
CA ALA A 9 -5.65 8.99 11.15
C ALA A 9 -5.62 8.01 12.33
N ASP A 10 -6.27 8.39 13.43
CA ASP A 10 -6.40 7.63 14.68
C ASP A 10 -7.82 7.11 14.92
N SER A 11 -8.78 7.55 14.11
CA SER A 11 -10.17 7.08 14.12
C SER A 11 -10.60 6.47 12.79
N ILE A 12 -11.53 5.53 12.87
CA ILE A 12 -12.21 4.97 11.69
C ILE A 12 -13.25 5.99 11.22
N ARG A 13 -13.38 6.17 9.91
CA ARG A 13 -14.41 7.03 9.32
C ARG A 13 -15.74 6.28 9.31
N ASP A 14 -16.84 7.03 9.37
CA ASP A 14 -18.17 6.45 9.23
C ASP A 14 -18.31 5.67 7.91
N LEU A 15 -19.13 4.61 7.97
CA LEU A 15 -19.52 3.87 6.77
C LEU A 15 -20.21 4.83 5.80
N ARG A 16 -19.84 4.71 4.53
CA ARG A 16 -20.45 5.49 3.45
C ARG A 16 -21.39 4.59 2.67
N GLY A 17 -22.46 5.20 2.13
CA GLY A 17 -23.32 4.52 1.16
C GLY A 17 -22.61 4.30 -0.18
N PRO A 18 -23.35 3.79 -1.18
CA PRO A 18 -22.85 3.57 -2.53
C PRO A 18 -22.19 4.82 -3.14
N VAL A 19 -21.19 4.62 -3.98
CA VAL A 19 -20.53 5.71 -4.71
C VAL A 19 -21.50 6.34 -5.70
N ASP A 20 -21.68 7.66 -5.62
CA ASP A 20 -22.39 8.42 -6.65
C ASP A 20 -21.52 8.49 -7.91
N LEU A 21 -21.84 7.64 -8.90
CA LEU A 21 -21.11 7.56 -10.17
C LEU A 21 -21.10 8.89 -10.95
N SER A 22 -22.11 9.75 -10.77
CA SER A 22 -22.15 11.07 -11.42
C SER A 22 -21.08 12.03 -10.89
N ARG A 23 -20.54 11.74 -9.70
CA ARG A 23 -19.50 12.51 -9.01
C ARG A 23 -18.19 11.73 -8.88
N SER A 24 -18.11 10.53 -9.46
CA SER A 24 -16.89 9.73 -9.43
C SER A 24 -15.82 10.37 -10.29
N LEU A 25 -14.68 10.72 -9.66
CA LEU A 25 -13.49 11.20 -10.35
C LEU A 25 -12.56 10.05 -10.79
N GLY A 26 -13.05 8.80 -10.73
CA GLY A 26 -12.26 7.59 -10.95
C GLY A 26 -11.86 6.89 -9.64
N GLY A 27 -11.01 5.86 -9.76
CA GLY A 27 -10.53 5.03 -8.66
C GLY A 27 -9.13 4.49 -8.90
N GLY A 28 -8.63 3.67 -7.96
CA GLY A 28 -7.37 2.95 -8.15
C GLY A 28 -7.44 1.98 -9.32
N SER A 29 -6.31 1.78 -10.01
CA SER A 29 -6.17 0.80 -11.09
C SER A 29 -5.56 -0.47 -10.50
N ASP A 30 -6.42 -1.37 -10.02
CA ASP A 30 -6.04 -2.55 -9.25
C ASP A 30 -6.87 -3.77 -9.71
N ASP A 31 -6.29 -4.98 -9.64
CA ASP A 31 -6.92 -6.23 -10.11
C ASP A 31 -8.13 -6.64 -9.27
N ILE A 32 -8.28 -6.06 -8.07
CA ILE A 32 -9.47 -6.20 -7.24
C ILE A 32 -10.76 -5.80 -7.97
N GLY A 33 -10.66 -4.96 -9.01
CA GLY A 33 -11.77 -4.63 -9.89
C GLY A 33 -12.45 -5.88 -10.42
N ASP A 34 -11.71 -6.75 -11.11
CA ASP A 34 -12.22 -8.02 -11.64
C ASP A 34 -12.68 -8.98 -10.52
N VAL A 35 -11.92 -9.08 -9.43
CA VAL A 35 -12.25 -9.98 -8.30
C VAL A 35 -13.58 -9.59 -7.64
N SER A 36 -13.79 -8.30 -7.40
CA SER A 36 -14.97 -7.77 -6.70
C SER A 36 -16.29 -7.97 -7.46
N TRP A 37 -16.21 -8.26 -8.75
CA TRP A 37 -17.35 -8.62 -9.59
C TRP A 37 -17.64 -10.12 -9.68
N ASN A 38 -16.76 -10.96 -9.12
CA ASN A 38 -16.92 -12.42 -9.11
C ASN A 38 -17.23 -12.98 -7.72
N MET A 39 -16.95 -12.24 -6.64
CA MET A 39 -17.21 -12.68 -5.28
C MET A 39 -17.35 -11.51 -4.28
N PRO A 40 -18.04 -11.72 -3.14
CA PRO A 40 -18.09 -10.74 -2.06
C PRO A 40 -16.68 -10.32 -1.65
N THR A 41 -16.43 -9.02 -1.66
CA THR A 41 -15.09 -8.46 -1.49
C THR A 41 -15.12 -7.29 -0.52
N VAL A 42 -14.16 -7.26 0.41
CA VAL A 42 -13.89 -6.13 1.29
C VAL A 42 -12.44 -5.71 1.14
N THR A 43 -12.18 -4.40 1.13
CA THR A 43 -10.83 -3.84 1.07
C THR A 43 -10.49 -3.10 2.36
N LEU A 44 -9.22 -3.13 2.74
CA LEU A 44 -8.72 -2.43 3.94
C LEU A 44 -7.68 -1.39 3.52
N SER A 45 -7.97 -0.13 3.83
CA SER A 45 -6.95 0.93 3.84
C SER A 45 -6.49 1.18 5.27
N TYR A 46 -5.18 1.21 5.48
CA TYR A 46 -4.58 1.47 6.79
C TYR A 46 -3.45 2.51 6.67
N PRO A 47 -3.18 3.30 7.73
CA PRO A 47 -2.14 4.33 7.67
C PRO A 47 -0.74 3.69 7.68
N SER A 48 -0.03 3.80 6.56
CA SER A 48 1.34 3.29 6.40
C SER A 48 2.25 4.22 5.58
N ASN A 49 1.78 5.42 5.26
CA ASN A 49 2.52 6.44 4.52
C ASN A 49 2.23 7.84 5.09
N MET A 50 3.03 8.84 4.71
CA MET A 50 2.81 10.24 5.07
C MET A 50 1.59 10.81 4.34
N SER A 51 0.80 11.65 5.02
CA SER A 51 -0.37 12.31 4.44
C SER A 51 0.03 13.39 3.43
N GLY A 52 -0.85 13.66 2.45
CA GLY A 52 -0.69 14.78 1.51
C GLY A 52 0.34 14.58 0.39
N GLY A 53 0.96 13.41 0.30
CA GLY A 53 1.87 13.09 -0.82
C GLY A 53 1.11 12.90 -2.14
N PRO A 54 1.76 13.18 -3.30
CA PRO A 54 1.12 13.14 -4.61
C PRO A 54 0.75 11.72 -5.11
N GLY A 55 1.25 10.66 -4.48
CA GLY A 55 1.06 9.29 -4.96
C GLY A 55 1.94 8.98 -6.17
N HIS A 56 2.32 7.71 -6.34
CA HIS A 56 3.20 7.26 -7.44
C HIS A 56 4.45 8.15 -7.67
N ASN A 57 5.01 8.68 -6.57
CA ASN A 57 6.10 9.64 -6.59
C ASN A 57 7.22 9.21 -5.63
N TRP A 58 8.46 9.54 -5.96
CA TRP A 58 9.63 9.19 -5.14
C TRP A 58 9.51 9.71 -3.69
N ALA A 59 8.86 10.86 -3.47
CA ALA A 59 8.64 11.41 -2.13
C ALA A 59 7.77 10.50 -1.25
N ASN A 60 6.77 9.83 -1.81
CA ASN A 60 5.97 8.82 -1.11
C ASN A 60 6.79 7.55 -0.81
N GLY A 61 7.82 7.26 -1.62
CA GLY A 61 8.74 6.14 -1.42
C GLY A 61 9.60 6.29 -0.17
N ILE A 62 9.90 7.52 0.26
CA ILE A 62 10.70 7.79 1.46
C ILE A 62 10.03 7.20 2.71
N ALA A 63 8.70 7.37 2.85
CA ALA A 63 7.96 6.88 4.01
C ALA A 63 8.11 5.36 4.20
N MET A 64 8.24 4.62 3.10
CA MET A 64 8.38 3.16 3.10
C MET A 64 9.66 2.68 3.79
N ALA A 65 10.69 3.53 3.87
CA ALA A 65 11.95 3.24 4.57
C ALA A 65 11.94 3.70 6.04
N THR A 66 10.81 4.13 6.58
CA THR A 66 10.69 4.62 7.96
C THR A 66 9.78 3.73 8.80
N PRO A 67 9.83 3.82 10.15
CA PRO A 67 8.98 3.01 11.02
C PRO A 67 7.47 3.14 10.77
N ILE A 68 7.00 4.20 10.09
CA ILE A 68 5.58 4.40 9.79
C ILE A 68 5.02 3.26 8.92
N ALA A 69 5.78 2.82 7.91
CA ALA A 69 5.35 1.79 6.99
C ALA A 69 5.31 0.42 7.68
N HIS A 70 6.33 0.10 8.49
CA HIS A 70 6.39 -1.14 9.24
C HIS A 70 5.29 -1.24 10.30
N LYS A 71 5.10 -0.18 11.10
CA LYS A 71 4.05 -0.16 12.14
C LYS A 71 2.65 -0.19 11.52
N GLY A 72 2.44 0.57 10.45
CA GLY A 72 1.19 0.59 9.69
C GLY A 72 0.86 -0.78 9.10
N ALA A 73 1.81 -1.41 8.40
CA ALA A 73 1.64 -2.74 7.82
C ALA A 73 1.34 -3.80 8.88
N VAL A 74 2.03 -3.77 10.03
CA VAL A 74 1.73 -4.71 11.14
C VAL A 74 0.31 -4.48 11.69
N ALA A 75 -0.12 -3.23 11.83
CA ALA A 75 -1.49 -2.93 12.26
C ALA A 75 -2.53 -3.42 11.24
N GLY A 76 -2.32 -3.14 9.95
CA GLY A 76 -3.18 -3.61 8.86
C GLY A 76 -3.26 -5.14 8.81
N ALA A 77 -2.12 -5.83 8.92
CA ALA A 77 -2.08 -7.29 8.95
C ALA A 77 -2.84 -7.88 10.14
N ARG A 78 -2.79 -7.24 11.32
CA ARG A 78 -3.58 -7.67 12.50
C ARG A 78 -5.07 -7.51 12.27
N VAL A 79 -5.50 -6.41 11.65
CA VAL A 79 -6.92 -6.20 11.31
C VAL A 79 -7.36 -7.28 10.33
N GLN A 80 -6.62 -7.48 9.23
CA GLN A 80 -6.94 -8.49 8.22
C GLN A 80 -7.00 -9.91 8.82
N ALA A 81 -6.05 -10.29 9.67
CA ALA A 81 -6.05 -11.60 10.32
C ALA A 81 -7.27 -11.80 11.25
N ARG A 82 -7.68 -10.75 11.99
CA ARG A 82 -8.87 -10.81 12.85
C ARG A 82 -10.16 -10.86 12.04
N THR A 83 -10.24 -10.07 10.96
CA THR A 83 -11.39 -10.13 10.04
C THR A 83 -11.54 -11.53 9.44
N LEU A 84 -10.44 -12.17 9.01
CA LEU A 84 -10.49 -13.54 8.53
C LEU A 84 -10.95 -14.52 9.61
N LEU A 85 -10.47 -14.35 10.85
CA LEU A 85 -10.91 -15.17 11.98
C LEU A 85 -12.42 -15.00 12.23
N ASP A 86 -12.92 -13.77 12.24
CA ASP A 86 -14.35 -13.48 12.40
C ASP A 86 -15.15 -14.15 11.28
N LEU A 87 -14.74 -14.02 10.01
CA LEU A 87 -15.41 -14.66 8.87
C LEU A 87 -15.36 -16.21 8.91
N PHE A 88 -14.30 -16.80 9.48
CA PHE A 88 -14.23 -18.26 9.66
C PHE A 88 -15.10 -18.76 10.81
N LEU A 89 -15.36 -17.93 11.82
CA LEU A 89 -16.13 -18.29 13.00
C LEU A 89 -17.62 -17.90 12.89
N ASP A 90 -17.93 -16.94 12.04
CA ASP A 90 -19.28 -16.41 11.81
C ASP A 90 -19.74 -16.67 10.37
N GLY A 91 -20.46 -17.79 10.20
CA GLY A 91 -21.07 -18.14 8.92
C GLY A 91 -22.20 -17.19 8.50
N GLU A 92 -22.87 -16.53 9.45
CA GLU A 92 -24.01 -15.64 9.14
C GLU A 92 -23.53 -14.41 8.36
N THR A 93 -22.40 -13.83 8.75
CA THR A 93 -21.79 -12.71 8.00
C THR A 93 -21.41 -13.13 6.57
N VAL A 94 -20.87 -14.34 6.39
CA VAL A 94 -20.51 -14.85 5.05
C VAL A 94 -21.75 -15.07 4.19
N GLU A 95 -22.79 -15.69 4.75
CA GLU A 95 -24.07 -15.87 4.05
C GLU A 95 -24.69 -14.52 3.66
N ALA A 96 -24.74 -13.56 4.59
CA ALA A 96 -25.26 -12.23 4.32
C ALA A 96 -24.51 -11.50 3.20
N ALA A 97 -23.18 -11.64 3.16
CA ALA A 97 -22.35 -11.07 2.09
C ALA A 97 -22.68 -11.69 0.71
N TRP A 98 -22.88 -13.00 0.66
CA TRP A 98 -23.31 -13.70 -0.56
C TRP A 98 -24.73 -13.33 -1.00
N THR A 99 -25.67 -13.22 -0.05
CA THR A 99 -27.04 -12.74 -0.33
C THR A 99 -27.00 -11.36 -0.97
N TYR A 100 -26.29 -10.40 -0.36
CA TYR A 100 -26.17 -9.06 -0.94
C TYR A 100 -25.50 -9.09 -2.32
N PHE A 101 -24.43 -9.87 -2.48
CA PHE A 101 -23.73 -9.97 -3.75
C PHE A 101 -24.66 -10.47 -4.87
N ASN A 102 -25.36 -11.59 -4.65
CA ASN A 102 -26.23 -12.20 -5.66
C ASN A 102 -27.50 -11.40 -5.91
N ASP A 103 -28.17 -10.94 -4.85
CA ASP A 103 -29.54 -10.42 -4.92
C ASP A 103 -29.59 -8.90 -5.10
N VAL A 104 -28.49 -8.19 -4.84
CA VAL A 104 -28.40 -6.73 -4.95
C VAL A 104 -27.30 -6.31 -5.90
N GLN A 105 -26.05 -6.72 -5.68
CA GLN A 105 -24.92 -6.20 -6.45
C GLN A 105 -24.92 -6.68 -7.91
N THR A 106 -25.19 -7.96 -8.15
CA THR A 106 -25.16 -8.58 -9.49
C THR A 106 -26.55 -8.82 -10.08
N ALA A 107 -27.62 -8.43 -9.39
CA ALA A 107 -28.99 -8.73 -9.81
C ALA A 107 -29.33 -8.25 -11.24
N GLU A 108 -28.79 -7.09 -11.63
CA GLU A 108 -29.07 -6.46 -12.93
C GLU A 108 -27.84 -6.42 -13.85
N THR A 109 -26.67 -6.88 -13.38
CA THR A 109 -25.40 -6.72 -14.10
C THR A 109 -24.61 -8.01 -14.11
N VAL A 110 -24.30 -8.48 -15.33
CA VAL A 110 -23.36 -9.58 -15.55
C VAL A 110 -22.00 -8.99 -15.90
N TYR A 111 -21.01 -9.23 -15.04
CA TYR A 111 -19.65 -8.79 -15.29
C TYR A 111 -19.04 -9.53 -16.49
N THR A 112 -18.42 -8.76 -17.39
CA THR A 112 -17.62 -9.30 -18.49
C THR A 112 -16.19 -8.79 -18.30
N PRO A 113 -15.19 -9.69 -18.14
CA PRO A 113 -13.80 -9.28 -18.01
C PRO A 113 -13.36 -8.40 -19.18
N PHE A 114 -12.59 -7.35 -18.88
CA PHE A 114 -12.03 -6.47 -19.92
C PHE A 114 -10.90 -7.16 -20.70
N ILE A 115 -10.25 -8.15 -20.08
CA ILE A 115 -9.15 -8.92 -20.67
C ILE A 115 -9.71 -10.23 -21.25
N SER A 116 -9.59 -10.40 -22.56
CA SER A 116 -9.95 -11.63 -23.25
C SER A 116 -8.89 -12.73 -23.05
N PRO A 117 -9.24 -14.02 -23.20
CA PRO A 117 -8.27 -15.11 -23.16
C PRO A 117 -7.14 -15.00 -24.18
N THR A 118 -7.31 -14.17 -25.21
CA THR A 118 -6.35 -13.96 -26.30
C THR A 118 -5.60 -12.64 -26.21
N ASP A 119 -5.95 -11.78 -25.25
CA ASP A 119 -5.28 -10.49 -25.08
C ASP A 119 -3.83 -10.71 -24.69
N GLN A 120 -2.95 -9.92 -25.30
CA GLN A 120 -1.53 -9.95 -25.01
C GLN A 120 -1.11 -8.64 -24.36
N PRO A 121 -0.12 -8.69 -23.46
CA PRO A 121 0.46 -7.49 -22.91
C PRO A 121 0.90 -6.56 -24.02
N ALA A 122 0.61 -5.31 -23.75
CA ALA A 122 0.79 -4.18 -24.61
C ALA A 122 2.30 -3.81 -24.68
N ILE A 123 3.16 -4.69 -25.22
CA ILE A 123 4.63 -4.55 -25.17
C ILE A 123 5.23 -3.55 -26.19
N TRP A 124 4.59 -3.36 -27.34
CA TRP A 124 4.92 -2.37 -28.37
C TRP A 124 4.87 -0.87 -27.98
N LEU A 125 4.03 -0.43 -27.02
CA LEU A 125 3.83 0.98 -26.63
C LEU A 125 5.10 1.58 -26.04
N ASN A 126 5.88 0.74 -25.35
CA ASN A 126 7.11 1.15 -24.70
C ASN A 126 8.36 0.72 -25.49
N GLU A 127 8.22 0.17 -26.69
CA GLU A 127 9.35 -0.38 -27.44
C GLU A 127 10.44 0.67 -27.68
N GLY A 128 10.07 1.86 -28.17
CA GLY A 128 11.02 2.96 -28.39
C GLY A 128 11.67 3.48 -27.11
N ILE A 129 10.91 3.56 -26.02
CA ILE A 129 11.42 3.99 -24.70
C ILE A 129 12.42 2.96 -24.17
N MET A 130 12.06 1.68 -24.22
CA MET A 130 12.92 0.59 -23.76
C MET A 130 14.16 0.45 -24.64
N ALA A 131 14.05 0.61 -25.96
CA ALA A 131 15.20 0.59 -26.87
C ALA A 131 16.20 1.69 -26.52
N ARG A 132 15.72 2.89 -26.19
CA ARG A 132 16.55 4.03 -25.80
C ARG A 132 17.22 3.82 -24.43
N TRP A 133 16.47 3.41 -23.41
CA TRP A 133 16.94 3.49 -22.02
C TRP A 133 17.45 2.17 -21.46
N ARG A 134 17.01 1.02 -21.98
CA ARG A 134 17.43 -0.29 -21.44
C ARG A 134 18.96 -0.48 -21.48
N PRO A 135 19.70 -0.07 -22.54
CA PRO A 135 21.16 -0.17 -22.52
C PRO A 135 21.80 0.63 -21.37
N GLU A 136 21.29 1.84 -21.11
CA GLU A 136 21.76 2.72 -20.03
C GLU A 136 21.39 2.19 -18.64
N MET A 137 20.26 1.49 -18.51
CA MET A 137 19.82 0.92 -17.24
C MET A 137 20.55 -0.39 -16.88
N ARG A 138 20.95 -1.19 -17.88
CA ARG A 138 21.55 -2.52 -17.68
C ARG A 138 22.72 -2.55 -16.69
N PRO A 139 23.68 -1.59 -16.71
CA PRO A 139 24.78 -1.57 -15.75
C PRO A 139 24.34 -1.47 -14.29
N TYR A 140 23.12 -0.98 -14.03
CA TYR A 140 22.58 -0.78 -12.68
C TYR A 140 21.64 -1.90 -12.24
N TYR A 141 21.36 -2.88 -13.10
CA TYR A 141 20.51 -4.01 -12.74
C TYR A 141 21.15 -4.82 -11.63
N TYR A 142 20.30 -5.36 -10.76
CA TYR A 142 20.75 -6.20 -9.65
C TYR A 142 21.40 -7.48 -10.19
N ASP A 143 22.65 -7.71 -9.80
CA ASP A 143 23.42 -8.90 -10.12
C ASP A 143 23.48 -9.84 -8.91
N SER A 144 22.49 -10.73 -8.85
CA SER A 144 22.37 -11.72 -7.78
C SER A 144 23.47 -12.79 -7.79
N THR A 145 24.34 -12.83 -8.81
CA THR A 145 25.48 -13.75 -8.85
C THR A 145 26.69 -13.19 -8.09
N ARG A 146 26.73 -11.87 -7.92
CA ARG A 146 27.81 -11.15 -7.24
C ARG A 146 27.44 -10.68 -5.85
N PHE A 147 26.16 -10.37 -5.63
CA PHE A 147 25.67 -9.81 -4.38
C PHE A 147 24.48 -10.62 -3.87
N SER A 148 24.35 -10.73 -2.56
CA SER A 148 23.24 -11.43 -1.89
C SER A 148 21.97 -10.58 -1.86
N THR A 149 22.11 -9.26 -1.86
CA THR A 149 20.99 -8.31 -1.88
C THR A 149 21.31 -7.10 -2.76
N TYR A 150 20.27 -6.41 -3.23
CA TYR A 150 20.45 -5.15 -3.97
C TYR A 150 21.07 -4.05 -3.10
N LEU A 151 20.82 -4.05 -1.78
CA LEU A 151 21.44 -3.11 -0.85
C LEU A 151 22.96 -3.30 -0.79
N GLU A 152 23.42 -4.54 -0.77
CA GLU A 152 24.84 -4.88 -0.84
C GLU A 152 25.48 -4.38 -2.14
N GLN A 153 24.82 -4.57 -3.29
CA GLN A 153 25.28 -4.04 -4.57
C GLN A 153 25.42 -2.50 -4.55
N LEU A 154 24.53 -1.82 -3.84
CA LEU A 154 24.56 -0.37 -3.68
C LEU A 154 25.57 0.10 -2.61
N GLY A 155 26.23 -0.82 -1.90
CA GLY A 155 27.12 -0.50 -0.78
C GLY A 155 26.37 0.06 0.44
N ILE A 156 25.08 -0.26 0.58
CA ILE A 156 24.23 0.20 1.66
C ILE A 156 24.19 -0.87 2.75
N GLU A 157 24.69 -0.53 3.93
CA GLU A 157 24.53 -1.35 5.14
C GLU A 157 23.09 -1.24 5.65
N TYR A 158 22.42 -2.38 5.84
CA TYR A 158 21.04 -2.44 6.34
C TYR A 158 20.82 -3.70 7.19
N PRO A 159 20.00 -3.65 8.26
CA PRO A 159 19.32 -2.47 8.79
C PRO A 159 20.28 -1.50 9.50
N THR A 160 20.08 -0.20 9.30
CA THR A 160 20.77 0.86 10.05
C THR A 160 20.14 1.01 11.44
N ILE A 161 20.20 -0.05 12.25
CA ILE A 161 19.64 -0.05 13.59
C ILE A 161 20.47 0.89 14.46
N ARG A 162 19.85 1.99 14.89
CA ARG A 162 20.46 2.89 15.86
C ARG A 162 20.63 2.15 17.18
N THR A 163 21.81 2.28 17.79
CA THR A 163 22.09 1.75 19.13
C THR A 163 21.56 2.64 20.24
N ARG A 164 21.05 3.84 19.91
CA ARG A 164 20.46 4.81 20.84
C ARG A 164 19.17 5.42 20.28
N PRO A 165 18.19 5.77 21.14
CA PRO A 165 16.99 6.51 20.74
C PRO A 165 17.30 7.88 20.16
N VAL A 166 16.46 8.36 19.22
CA VAL A 166 16.58 9.71 18.61
C VAL A 166 16.53 10.82 19.67
N SER A 167 15.80 10.59 20.78
CA SER A 167 15.69 11.53 21.90
C SER A 167 17.00 11.80 22.64
N GLU A 168 18.05 11.01 22.39
CA GLU A 168 19.35 11.11 23.08
C GLU A 168 20.46 11.73 22.21
N GLU A 169 20.17 12.12 20.96
CA GLU A 169 21.16 12.63 20.00
C GLU A 169 21.47 14.14 20.18
N ASP A 170 20.47 14.94 20.58
CA ASP A 170 20.59 16.39 20.78
C ASP A 170 20.85 16.79 22.24
N ALA A 171 21.02 15.82 23.15
CA ALA A 171 21.39 16.14 24.53
C ALA A 171 22.84 16.66 24.54
N PRO A 172 23.09 17.92 24.99
CA PRO A 172 24.44 18.45 25.02
C PRO A 172 25.31 17.53 25.88
N VAL A 173 26.45 17.13 25.33
CA VAL A 173 27.46 16.33 26.04
C VAL A 173 27.99 17.17 27.20
N GLY A 174 27.38 17.02 28.37
CA GLY A 174 27.77 17.72 29.60
C GLY A 174 26.74 18.74 30.08
N GLY A 175 25.59 18.27 30.57
CA GLY A 175 24.70 19.04 31.45
C GLY A 175 24.64 18.39 32.82
N VAL A 176 25.21 19.05 33.82
CA VAL A 176 25.20 18.64 35.23
C VAL A 176 23.76 18.42 35.71
N PRO A 177 23.45 17.36 36.49
CA PRO A 177 22.10 17.14 36.99
C PRO A 177 21.79 18.11 38.14
N GLY A 178 20.89 19.06 37.91
CA GLY A 178 20.03 19.66 38.94
C GLY A 178 18.58 19.35 38.51
N GLY A 179 17.67 18.86 39.34
CA GLY A 179 17.50 19.03 40.77
C GLY A 179 16.03 19.41 40.96
N PHE A 180 15.19 18.38 41.17
CA PHE A 180 13.73 18.37 41.38
C PHE A 180 12.83 18.85 40.23
#